data_AF-M2Z0X6-F1
#
_entry.id   AF-M2Z0X6-F1
#
_cell.length_a   1.000
_cell.length_b   1.000
_cell.length_c   1.000
_cell.angle_alpha   90.00
_cell.angle_beta   90.00
_cell.angle_gamma   90.00
#
_symmetry.space_group_name_H-M   'P 1'
#
loop_
_entity.id
_entity.type
_entity.pdbx_description
1 polymer ?
#
loop_
_entity_poly.entity_id
_entity_poly.type
_entity_poly.pdbx_seq_one_letter_code
_entity_poly.pdbx_strand_id
1 'polypeptide(L)'
;MFSIAQRRAVRDGLLSWARDDAQVSAAALVGSAATGREDAWSDIDLALRVVPAAEPEEVSARWTARLYDEYDVAHHLDVVAGGVLYRVFLLTSSLQIDISFWPDDQFRATEPGFKLVFGTANTPTNPASPDPDHLAGMGWLYGLHARSAIARGRRWQAVMMLDGVRDQIIALACVRYASIHTMAGKLTNSRPNCLTSSCERAPARRMITNCAEPTRYPSEHSSGRSVVMTRRLRGALRCRRRPSLAPDAEGHLVRRDVRCSFDG
;
A
#
# COMPACT_ATOMS: atom_id res chain seq x y z
N MET A 1 -20.97 -11.02 11.79
CA MET A 1 -19.52 -11.01 12.03
C MET A 1 -19.07 -12.44 12.33
N PHE A 2 -18.04 -12.94 11.65
CA PHE A 2 -17.53 -14.30 11.82
C PHE A 2 -16.68 -14.47 13.10
N SER A 3 -16.51 -15.71 13.53
CA SER A 3 -15.62 -16.11 14.62
C SER A 3 -14.35 -16.77 14.10
N ILE A 4 -13.29 -16.82 14.93
CA ILE A 4 -12.04 -17.52 14.61
C ILE A 4 -12.29 -19.00 14.29
N ALA A 5 -13.21 -19.64 15.03
CA ALA A 5 -13.56 -21.05 14.80
C ALA A 5 -14.23 -21.25 13.44
N GLN A 6 -15.17 -20.38 13.06
CA GLN A 6 -15.80 -20.40 11.73
C GLN A 6 -14.78 -20.20 10.62
N ARG A 7 -13.90 -19.19 10.75
CA ARG A 7 -12.85 -18.95 9.75
C ARG A 7 -11.92 -20.16 9.58
N ARG A 8 -11.52 -20.81 10.66
CA ARG A 8 -10.71 -22.04 10.61
C ARG A 8 -11.46 -23.17 9.92
N ALA A 9 -12.72 -23.40 10.28
CA ALA A 9 -13.54 -24.45 9.67
C ALA A 9 -13.68 -24.26 8.15
N VAL A 10 -13.96 -23.02 7.69
CA VAL A 10 -14.01 -22.69 6.27
C VAL A 10 -12.67 -22.97 5.59
N ARG A 11 -11.56 -22.46 6.13
CA ARG A 11 -10.22 -22.67 5.57
C ARG A 11 -9.88 -24.17 5.46
N ASP A 12 -10.15 -24.93 6.51
CA ASP A 12 -9.84 -26.35 6.55
C ASP A 12 -10.70 -27.13 5.54
N GLY A 13 -11.97 -26.73 5.35
CA GLY A 13 -12.84 -27.23 4.28
C GLY A 13 -12.28 -26.96 2.88
N LEU A 14 -11.88 -25.72 2.60
CA LEU A 14 -11.27 -25.35 1.30
C LEU A 14 -9.97 -26.13 1.04
N LEU A 15 -9.14 -26.33 2.06
CA LEU A 15 -7.93 -27.15 1.92
C LEU A 15 -8.25 -28.63 1.68
N SER A 16 -9.36 -29.15 2.21
CA SER A 16 -9.84 -30.49 1.87
C SER A 16 -10.25 -30.54 0.40
N TRP A 17 -11.03 -29.57 -0.07
CA TRP A 17 -11.44 -29.52 -1.48
C TRP A 17 -10.24 -29.46 -2.42
N ALA A 18 -9.22 -28.65 -2.08
CA ALA A 18 -8.00 -28.57 -2.87
C ALA A 18 -7.26 -29.91 -2.98
N ARG A 19 -7.30 -30.75 -1.94
CA ARG A 19 -6.69 -32.09 -2.00
C ARG A 19 -7.49 -33.07 -2.85
N ASP A 20 -8.81 -32.93 -2.87
CA ASP A 20 -9.71 -33.84 -3.59
C ASP A 20 -9.93 -33.41 -5.05
N ASP A 21 -9.54 -32.19 -5.43
CA ASP A 21 -9.68 -31.66 -6.77
C ASP A 21 -8.52 -32.09 -7.68
N ALA A 22 -8.81 -32.99 -8.63
CA ALA A 22 -7.83 -33.51 -9.58
C ALA A 22 -7.19 -32.45 -10.49
N GLN A 23 -7.76 -31.25 -10.60
CA GLN A 23 -7.18 -30.14 -11.37
C GLN A 23 -6.31 -29.21 -10.52
N VAL A 24 -6.17 -29.48 -9.22
CA VAL A 24 -5.30 -28.74 -8.30
C VAL A 24 -4.12 -29.64 -7.90
N SER A 25 -2.91 -29.26 -8.26
CA SER A 25 -1.70 -30.06 -8.00
C SER A 25 -0.93 -29.65 -6.73
N ALA A 26 -1.15 -28.43 -6.26
CA ALA A 26 -0.54 -27.91 -5.04
C ALA A 26 -1.42 -26.83 -4.41
N ALA A 27 -1.27 -26.65 -3.10
CA ALA A 27 -1.89 -25.52 -2.40
C ALA A 27 -0.91 -24.92 -1.38
N ALA A 28 -1.01 -23.62 -1.19
CA ALA A 28 -0.28 -22.88 -0.17
C ALA A 28 -1.22 -21.93 0.57
N LEU A 29 -0.95 -21.76 1.86
CA LEU A 29 -1.46 -20.62 2.62
C LEU A 29 -0.60 -19.41 2.27
N VAL A 30 -1.26 -18.26 2.15
CA VAL A 30 -0.60 -16.97 1.93
C VAL A 30 -0.88 -16.02 3.12
N GLY A 31 -0.22 -14.87 3.14
CA GLY A 31 -0.55 -13.80 4.08
C GLY A 31 -0.34 -14.13 5.57
N SER A 32 -1.32 -13.75 6.39
CA SER A 32 -1.21 -13.84 7.87
C SER A 32 -1.19 -15.29 8.35
N ALA A 33 -1.93 -16.18 7.70
CA ALA A 33 -1.97 -17.61 7.97
C ALA A 33 -0.62 -18.29 7.69
N ALA A 34 0.04 -17.93 6.58
CA ALA A 34 1.35 -18.46 6.23
C ALA A 34 2.42 -18.14 7.28
N THR A 35 2.28 -17.01 7.98
CA THR A 35 3.27 -16.48 8.91
C THR A 35 2.89 -16.62 10.38
N GLY A 36 1.75 -17.26 10.68
CA GLY A 36 1.26 -17.44 12.06
C GLY A 36 0.84 -16.15 12.75
N ARG A 37 0.49 -15.10 11.99
CA ARG A 37 0.11 -13.77 12.49
C ARG A 37 -1.38 -13.47 12.32
N GLU A 38 -2.20 -14.50 12.21
CA GLU A 38 -3.65 -14.35 12.11
C GLU A 38 -4.23 -13.75 13.40
N ASP A 39 -5.22 -12.86 13.25
CA ASP A 39 -6.00 -12.30 14.34
C ASP A 39 -7.52 -12.50 14.12
N ALA A 40 -8.34 -11.78 14.87
CA ALA A 40 -9.79 -11.86 14.79
C ALA A 40 -10.38 -11.20 13.52
N TRP A 41 -9.58 -10.43 12.78
CA TRP A 41 -10.00 -9.67 11.60
C TRP A 41 -9.42 -10.23 10.30
N SER A 42 -8.46 -11.14 10.42
CA SER A 42 -7.79 -11.78 9.30
C SER A 42 -8.78 -12.55 8.43
N ASP A 43 -8.56 -12.47 7.13
CA ASP A 43 -9.21 -13.19 6.05
C ASP A 43 -8.67 -14.62 5.90
N ILE A 44 -9.06 -15.28 4.81
CA ILE A 44 -8.49 -16.56 4.34
C ILE A 44 -7.77 -16.31 3.03
N ASP A 45 -6.45 -16.46 3.01
CA ASP A 45 -5.62 -16.36 1.81
C ASP A 45 -5.18 -17.76 1.35
N LEU A 46 -5.59 -18.19 0.16
CA LEU A 46 -5.19 -19.45 -0.47
C LEU A 46 -4.60 -19.23 -1.86
N ALA A 47 -3.55 -19.99 -2.16
CA ALA A 47 -2.98 -20.12 -3.49
C ALA A 47 -3.07 -21.57 -3.95
N LEU A 48 -3.66 -21.78 -5.12
CA LEU A 48 -3.85 -23.09 -5.74
C LEU A 48 -3.04 -23.14 -7.03
N ARG A 49 -2.25 -24.21 -7.20
CA ARG A 49 -1.59 -24.53 -8.47
C ARG A 49 -2.55 -25.35 -9.31
N VAL A 50 -2.91 -24.82 -10.47
CA VAL A 50 -3.73 -25.52 -11.46
C VAL A 50 -2.81 -26.42 -12.29
N VAL A 51 -3.26 -27.65 -12.58
CA VAL A 51 -2.52 -28.59 -13.43
C VAL A 51 -2.33 -28.02 -14.85
N PRO A 52 -1.25 -28.38 -15.58
CA PRO A 52 -1.00 -27.84 -16.93
C PRO A 52 -2.12 -28.06 -17.95
N ALA A 53 -2.93 -29.10 -17.78
CA ALA A 53 -4.01 -29.47 -18.70
C ALA A 53 -5.35 -28.78 -18.39
N ALA A 54 -5.42 -27.94 -17.37
CA ALA A 54 -6.62 -27.23 -16.96
C ALA A 54 -6.41 -25.72 -16.98
N GLU A 55 -7.46 -24.98 -17.29
CA GLU A 55 -7.42 -23.52 -17.32
C GLU A 55 -7.82 -22.95 -15.94
N PRO A 56 -7.07 -21.97 -15.39
CA PRO A 56 -7.40 -21.35 -14.12
C PRO A 56 -8.82 -20.78 -14.05
N GLU A 57 -9.34 -20.25 -15.16
CA GLU A 57 -10.69 -19.71 -15.24
C GLU A 57 -11.76 -20.79 -15.04
N GLU A 58 -11.61 -21.97 -15.67
CA GLU A 58 -12.55 -23.09 -15.54
C GLU A 58 -12.56 -23.65 -14.11
N VAL A 59 -11.37 -23.85 -13.52
CA VAL A 59 -11.24 -24.29 -12.13
C VAL A 59 -11.88 -23.27 -11.19
N SER A 60 -11.62 -21.97 -11.41
CA SER A 60 -12.21 -20.90 -10.60
C SER A 60 -13.74 -20.88 -10.68
N ALA A 61 -14.32 -21.13 -11.86
CA ALA A 61 -15.77 -21.15 -12.06
C ALA A 61 -16.42 -22.31 -11.29
N ARG A 62 -15.82 -23.51 -11.33
CA ARG A 62 -16.29 -24.65 -10.52
C ARG A 62 -16.21 -24.36 -9.02
N TRP A 63 -15.06 -23.85 -8.55
CA TRP A 63 -14.88 -23.48 -7.16
C TRP A 63 -15.88 -22.41 -6.71
N THR A 64 -16.18 -21.47 -7.60
CA THR A 64 -17.16 -20.40 -7.35
C THR A 64 -18.55 -20.97 -7.14
N ALA A 65 -19.04 -21.81 -8.06
CA ALA A 65 -20.35 -22.44 -7.91
C ALA A 65 -20.45 -23.18 -6.56
N ARG A 66 -19.42 -23.99 -6.23
CA ARG A 66 -19.37 -24.72 -4.98
C ARG A 66 -19.32 -23.82 -3.74
N LEU A 67 -18.58 -22.71 -3.78
CA LEU A 67 -18.54 -21.73 -2.70
C LEU A 67 -19.90 -21.07 -2.45
N TYR A 68 -20.64 -20.73 -3.52
CA TYR A 68 -22.00 -20.20 -3.41
C TYR A 68 -23.00 -21.24 -2.87
N ASP A 69 -22.79 -22.52 -3.17
CA ASP A 69 -23.65 -23.60 -2.68
C ASP A 69 -23.39 -23.95 -1.20
N GLU A 70 -22.13 -23.95 -0.77
CA GLU A 70 -21.74 -24.39 0.58
C GLU A 70 -21.62 -23.26 1.61
N TYR A 71 -21.47 -22.00 1.17
CA TYR A 71 -21.30 -20.85 2.07
C TYR A 71 -22.19 -19.67 1.68
N ASP A 72 -22.54 -18.84 2.67
CA ASP A 72 -23.33 -17.62 2.47
C ASP A 72 -22.52 -16.50 1.79
N VAL A 73 -22.12 -16.71 0.53
CA VAL A 73 -21.39 -15.74 -0.29
C VAL A 73 -22.34 -14.61 -0.70
N ALA A 74 -21.98 -13.38 -0.32
CA ALA A 74 -22.69 -12.18 -0.72
C ALA A 74 -22.27 -11.70 -2.12
N HIS A 75 -20.96 -11.77 -2.43
CA HIS A 75 -20.42 -11.33 -3.72
C HIS A 75 -19.01 -11.92 -3.95
N HIS A 76 -18.53 -11.90 -5.19
CA HIS A 76 -17.11 -12.13 -5.52
C HIS A 76 -16.57 -11.13 -6.55
N LEU A 77 -15.26 -10.92 -6.59
CA LEU A 77 -14.58 -10.05 -7.55
C LEU A 77 -13.34 -10.74 -8.10
N ASP A 78 -13.11 -10.56 -9.40
CA ASP A 78 -11.88 -10.99 -10.07
C ASP A 78 -10.86 -9.88 -10.19
N VAL A 79 -9.61 -10.26 -9.95
CA VAL A 79 -8.42 -9.45 -10.22
C VAL A 79 -7.44 -10.33 -10.96
N VAL A 80 -7.02 -9.91 -12.15
CA VAL A 80 -5.93 -10.59 -12.89
C VAL A 80 -4.68 -9.75 -12.75
N ALA A 81 -3.65 -10.32 -12.14
CA ALA A 81 -2.38 -9.64 -11.91
C ALA A 81 -1.21 -10.60 -12.12
N GLY A 82 -0.19 -10.16 -12.87
CA GLY A 82 1.00 -10.97 -13.12
C GLY A 82 0.74 -12.33 -13.78
N GLY A 83 -0.37 -12.47 -14.54
CA GLY A 83 -0.77 -13.73 -15.18
C GLY A 83 -1.54 -14.70 -14.27
N VAL A 84 -1.86 -14.29 -13.05
CA VAL A 84 -2.60 -15.10 -12.07
C VAL A 84 -4.00 -14.53 -11.89
N LEU A 85 -4.99 -15.42 -11.79
CA LEU A 85 -6.37 -15.07 -11.46
C LEU A 85 -6.56 -15.11 -9.95
N TYR A 86 -6.93 -13.97 -9.36
CA TYR A 86 -7.32 -13.85 -7.97
C TYR A 86 -8.84 -13.65 -7.92
N ARG A 87 -9.54 -14.53 -7.21
CA ARG A 87 -10.97 -14.37 -6.92
C ARG A 87 -11.17 -14.17 -5.43
N VAL A 88 -11.73 -13.00 -5.11
CA VAL A 88 -12.04 -12.56 -3.75
C VAL A 88 -13.52 -12.78 -3.50
N PHE A 89 -13.89 -13.48 -2.43
CA PHE A 89 -15.26 -13.71 -2.02
C PHE A 89 -15.56 -12.95 -0.73
N LEU A 90 -16.69 -12.26 -0.70
CA LEU A 90 -17.24 -11.64 0.50
C LEU A 90 -18.42 -12.47 0.98
N LEU A 91 -18.35 -12.96 2.22
CA LEU A 91 -19.45 -13.65 2.87
C LEU A 91 -20.36 -12.65 3.59
N THR A 92 -21.62 -13.02 3.79
CA THR A 92 -22.59 -12.24 4.59
C THR A 92 -22.12 -12.03 6.04
N SER A 93 -21.25 -12.91 6.54
CA SER A 93 -20.62 -12.77 7.86
C SER A 93 -19.54 -11.68 7.92
N SER A 94 -19.21 -11.06 6.78
CA SER A 94 -18.06 -10.17 6.54
C SER A 94 -16.70 -10.89 6.55
N LEU A 95 -16.69 -12.23 6.50
CA LEU A 95 -15.46 -12.98 6.22
C LEU A 95 -15.10 -12.82 4.75
N GLN A 96 -13.83 -12.58 4.47
CA GLN A 96 -13.26 -12.57 3.13
C GLN A 96 -12.49 -13.87 2.87
N ILE A 97 -12.64 -14.42 1.66
CA ILE A 97 -11.88 -15.57 1.17
C ILE A 97 -11.20 -15.17 -0.14
N ASP A 98 -9.89 -15.18 -0.15
CA ASP A 98 -9.05 -14.85 -1.30
C ASP A 98 -8.44 -16.14 -1.83
N ILE A 99 -8.83 -16.51 -3.05
CA ILE A 99 -8.28 -17.68 -3.74
C ILE A 99 -7.58 -17.22 -5.00
N SER A 100 -6.29 -17.54 -5.10
CA SER A 100 -5.51 -17.33 -6.31
C SER A 100 -5.35 -18.65 -7.06
N PHE A 101 -5.72 -18.66 -8.33
CA PHE A 101 -5.61 -19.79 -9.25
C PHE A 101 -4.41 -19.55 -10.15
N TRP A 102 -3.30 -20.24 -9.84
CA TRP A 102 -2.03 -20.06 -10.51
C TRP A 102 -1.88 -21.05 -11.67
N PRO A 103 -1.47 -20.58 -12.85
CA PRO A 103 -0.90 -21.46 -13.86
C PRO A 103 0.26 -22.30 -13.30
N ASP A 104 0.42 -23.51 -13.82
CA ASP A 104 1.38 -24.50 -13.33
C ASP A 104 2.82 -23.95 -13.24
N ASP A 105 3.25 -23.22 -14.28
CA ASP A 105 4.59 -22.66 -14.40
C ASP A 105 4.83 -21.42 -13.52
N GLN A 106 3.77 -20.87 -12.93
CA GLN A 106 3.86 -19.65 -12.14
C GLN A 106 3.77 -19.86 -10.63
N PHE A 107 3.20 -20.95 -10.14
CA PHE A 107 2.95 -21.17 -8.71
C PHE A 107 4.24 -21.16 -7.86
N ARG A 108 4.50 -20.06 -7.14
CA ARG A 108 5.73 -19.85 -6.36
C ARG A 108 5.53 -18.83 -5.24
N ALA A 109 6.46 -18.82 -4.28
CA ALA A 109 6.56 -17.74 -3.31
C ALA A 109 7.05 -16.45 -4.00
N THR A 110 6.25 -15.38 -3.90
CA THR A 110 6.61 -14.03 -4.35
C THR A 110 6.93 -13.09 -3.19
N GLU A 111 6.74 -13.55 -1.95
CA GLU A 111 7.06 -12.85 -0.72
C GLU A 111 7.21 -13.85 0.44
N PRO A 112 7.77 -13.45 1.60
CA PRO A 112 7.93 -14.36 2.76
C PRO A 112 6.62 -14.97 3.29
N GLY A 113 5.46 -14.41 2.93
CA GLY A 113 4.14 -14.87 3.37
C GLY A 113 3.59 -16.05 2.57
N PHE A 114 4.40 -17.06 2.24
CA PHE A 114 3.99 -18.23 1.47
C PHE A 114 4.34 -19.53 2.21
N LYS A 115 3.34 -20.34 2.56
CA LYS A 115 3.50 -21.61 3.25
C LYS A 115 2.83 -22.73 2.46
N LEU A 116 3.64 -23.56 1.81
CA LEU A 116 3.17 -24.73 1.08
C LEU A 116 2.45 -25.70 2.03
N VAL A 117 1.27 -26.17 1.62
CA VAL A 117 0.47 -27.16 2.34
C VAL A 117 0.65 -28.55 1.74
N PHE A 118 0.62 -28.66 0.41
CA PHE A 118 0.95 -29.89 -0.34
C PHE A 118 1.40 -29.56 -1.76
N GLY A 119 1.94 -30.57 -2.45
CA GLY A 119 2.45 -30.44 -3.83
C GLY A 119 3.85 -29.83 -3.87
N THR A 120 4.18 -29.15 -4.97
CA THR A 120 5.49 -28.52 -5.19
C THR A 120 5.32 -27.09 -5.69
N ALA A 121 6.12 -26.17 -5.15
CA ALA A 121 6.21 -24.80 -5.63
C ALA A 121 7.41 -24.62 -6.56
N ASN A 122 7.29 -23.72 -7.54
CA ASN A 122 8.39 -23.30 -8.39
C ASN A 122 9.36 -22.40 -7.61
N THR A 123 10.52 -22.11 -8.19
CA THR A 123 11.56 -21.31 -7.55
C THR A 123 11.01 -19.94 -7.11
N PRO A 124 11.19 -19.55 -5.84
CA PRO A 124 10.75 -18.26 -5.34
C PRO A 124 11.34 -17.10 -6.13
N THR A 125 10.56 -16.03 -6.27
CA THR A 125 11.00 -14.76 -6.86
C THR A 125 10.80 -13.64 -5.86
N ASN A 126 11.72 -12.68 -5.80
CA ASN A 126 11.53 -11.48 -5.01
C ASN A 126 10.90 -10.37 -5.88
N PRO A 127 9.95 -9.59 -5.33
CA PRO A 127 9.40 -8.47 -6.05
C PRO A 127 10.47 -7.39 -6.19
N ALA A 128 10.45 -6.67 -7.31
CA ALA A 128 11.34 -5.54 -7.50
C ALA A 128 11.04 -4.48 -6.43
N SER A 129 12.10 -3.89 -5.86
CA SER A 129 11.92 -2.74 -4.98
C SER A 129 11.42 -1.55 -5.80
N PRO A 130 10.45 -0.76 -5.29
CA PRO A 130 10.02 0.47 -5.93
C PRO A 130 11.19 1.44 -6.12
N ASP A 131 11.18 2.18 -7.24
CA ASP A 131 12.15 3.24 -7.50
C ASP A 131 11.87 4.47 -6.62
N PRO A 132 12.75 4.82 -5.66
CA PRO A 132 12.56 5.98 -4.79
C PRO A 132 12.45 7.29 -5.56
N ASP A 133 13.16 7.43 -6.68
CA ASP A 133 13.16 8.67 -7.47
C ASP A 133 11.82 8.85 -8.17
N HIS A 134 11.25 7.77 -8.71
CA HIS A 134 9.89 7.76 -9.23
C HIS A 134 8.85 8.12 -8.16
N LEU A 135 8.92 7.51 -6.98
CA LEU A 135 7.99 7.79 -5.87
C LEU A 135 8.08 9.25 -5.42
N ALA A 136 9.30 9.78 -5.26
CA ALA A 136 9.52 11.19 -4.93
C ALA A 136 9.00 12.12 -6.04
N GLY A 137 9.22 11.74 -7.30
CA GLY A 137 8.71 12.41 -8.50
C GLY A 137 7.20 12.57 -8.48
N MET A 138 6.48 11.46 -8.28
CA MET A 138 5.02 11.46 -8.18
C MET A 138 4.53 12.25 -6.96
N GLY A 139 5.24 12.18 -5.83
CA GLY A 139 4.88 12.87 -4.60
C GLY A 139 4.84 14.39 -4.76
N TRP A 140 5.87 15.01 -5.35
CA TRP A 140 5.84 16.45 -5.57
C TRP A 140 4.85 16.87 -6.69
N LEU A 141 4.66 16.02 -7.71
CA LEU A 141 3.70 16.28 -8.79
C LEU A 141 2.26 16.36 -8.24
N TYR A 142 1.86 15.39 -7.42
CA TYR A 142 0.58 15.43 -6.71
C TYR A 142 0.48 16.66 -5.80
N GLY A 143 1.55 17.01 -5.09
CA GLY A 143 1.58 18.22 -4.25
C GLY A 143 1.34 19.52 -5.04
N LEU A 144 1.92 19.63 -6.24
CA LEU A 144 1.71 20.77 -7.14
C LEU A 144 0.25 20.84 -7.63
N HIS A 145 -0.34 19.69 -7.98
CA HIS A 145 -1.73 19.61 -8.38
C HIS A 145 -2.69 19.91 -7.24
N ALA A 146 -2.42 19.43 -6.03
CA ALA A 146 -3.19 19.76 -4.83
C ALA A 146 -3.22 21.28 -4.59
N ARG A 147 -2.05 21.93 -4.61
CA ARG A 147 -1.95 23.40 -4.47
C ARG A 147 -2.78 24.13 -5.53
N SER A 148 -2.66 23.71 -6.78
CA SER A 148 -3.37 24.34 -7.90
C SER A 148 -4.88 24.14 -7.80
N ALA A 149 -5.34 22.96 -7.36
CA ALA A 149 -6.74 22.66 -7.13
C ALA A 149 -7.33 23.52 -6.00
N ILE A 150 -6.60 23.68 -4.89
CA ILE A 150 -6.99 24.56 -3.76
C ILE A 150 -7.15 26.00 -4.24
N ALA A 151 -6.16 26.53 -4.96
CA ALA A 151 -6.19 27.91 -5.47
C ALA A 151 -7.37 28.18 -6.41
N ARG A 152 -7.92 27.12 -7.04
CA ARG A 152 -9.07 27.19 -7.96
C ARG A 152 -10.39 26.77 -7.32
N GLY A 153 -10.43 26.56 -6.00
CA GLY A 153 -11.64 26.12 -5.30
C GLY A 153 -12.10 24.68 -5.60
N ARG A 154 -11.26 23.85 -6.24
CA ARG A 154 -11.59 22.47 -6.62
C ARG A 154 -11.28 21.50 -5.48
N ARG A 155 -12.17 21.50 -4.47
CA ARG A 155 -11.94 20.79 -3.19
C ARG A 155 -11.76 19.27 -3.35
N TRP A 156 -12.62 18.62 -4.14
CA TRP A 156 -12.52 17.17 -4.38
C TRP A 156 -11.23 16.77 -5.08
N GLN A 157 -10.85 17.51 -6.11
CA GLN A 157 -9.57 17.29 -6.80
C GLN A 157 -8.40 17.49 -5.83
N ALA A 158 -8.45 18.51 -4.96
CA ALA A 158 -7.40 18.73 -3.98
C ALA A 158 -7.25 17.56 -3.00
N VAL A 159 -8.36 16.99 -2.51
CA VAL A 159 -8.33 15.83 -1.60
C VAL A 159 -7.70 14.63 -2.29
N MET A 160 -8.14 14.27 -3.49
CA MET A 160 -7.57 13.13 -4.23
C MET A 160 -6.07 13.29 -4.48
N MET A 161 -5.61 14.51 -4.79
CA MET A 161 -4.18 14.76 -4.97
C MET A 161 -3.41 14.67 -3.65
N LEU A 162 -4.01 15.07 -2.52
CA LEU A 162 -3.38 14.91 -1.20
C LEU A 162 -3.28 13.44 -0.79
N ASP A 163 -4.26 12.60 -1.13
CA ASP A 163 -4.17 11.16 -0.94
C ASP A 163 -3.01 10.57 -1.76
N GLY A 164 -2.86 11.00 -3.02
CA GLY A 164 -1.70 10.64 -3.84
C GLY A 164 -0.37 11.03 -3.18
N VAL A 165 -0.23 12.24 -2.62
CA VAL A 165 0.96 12.65 -1.86
C VAL A 165 1.21 11.72 -0.67
N ARG A 166 0.16 11.41 0.10
CA ARG A 166 0.24 10.55 1.29
C ARG A 166 0.75 9.16 0.91
N ASP A 167 0.22 8.57 -0.15
CA ASP A 167 0.60 7.23 -0.60
C ASP A 167 2.08 7.17 -1.01
N GLN A 168 2.58 8.18 -1.74
CA GLN A 168 4.00 8.24 -2.11
C GLN A 168 4.92 8.37 -0.89
N ILE A 169 4.52 9.15 0.13
CA ILE A 169 5.30 9.30 1.35
C ILE A 169 5.36 7.99 2.14
N ILE A 170 4.23 7.27 2.22
CA ILE A 170 4.17 5.96 2.86
C ILE A 170 5.10 4.99 2.11
N ALA A 171 5.01 4.92 0.78
CA ALA A 171 5.86 4.04 -0.04
C ALA A 171 7.36 4.36 0.15
N LEU A 172 7.75 5.64 0.14
CA LEU A 172 9.12 6.08 0.39
C LEU A 172 9.63 5.67 1.78
N ALA A 173 8.80 5.82 2.82
CA ALA A 173 9.14 5.33 4.15
C ALA A 173 9.38 3.82 4.12
N CYS A 174 8.60 3.07 3.35
CA CYS A 174 8.73 1.62 3.27
C CYS A 174 10.02 1.15 2.63
N VAL A 175 10.46 1.84 1.56
CA VAL A 175 11.79 1.62 0.98
C VAL A 175 12.88 1.96 2.00
N ARG A 176 12.78 3.11 2.68
CA ARG A 176 13.80 3.56 3.65
C ARG A 176 14.01 2.58 4.81
N TYR A 177 12.95 1.97 5.31
CA TYR A 177 13.01 1.06 6.46
C TYR A 177 13.03 -0.42 6.08
N ALA A 178 13.34 -0.74 4.81
CA ALA A 178 13.45 -2.10 4.28
C ALA A 178 12.25 -2.99 4.64
N SER A 179 11.05 -2.40 4.80
CA SER A 179 9.85 -3.16 5.11
C SER A 179 9.02 -3.24 3.84
N ILE A 180 9.36 -4.23 3.01
CA ILE A 180 8.70 -4.47 1.72
C ILE A 180 7.25 -4.95 1.93
N HIS A 181 6.96 -5.56 3.08
CA HIS A 181 5.62 -6.02 3.49
C HIS A 181 4.54 -4.92 3.52
N THR A 182 4.95 -3.66 3.56
CA THR A 182 4.04 -2.52 3.69
C THR A 182 3.49 -2.03 2.34
N MET A 183 4.07 -2.49 1.23
CA MET A 183 3.72 -2.03 -0.12
C MET A 183 2.39 -2.61 -0.62
N ALA A 184 1.93 -3.73 -0.05
CA ALA A 184 0.64 -4.35 -0.33
C ALA A 184 -0.49 -3.83 0.61
N GLY A 185 -0.35 -2.60 1.13
CA GLY A 185 -1.33 -2.00 2.05
C GLY A 185 -1.29 -2.53 3.50
N LYS A 186 -0.49 -3.55 3.79
CA LYS A 186 -0.32 -4.12 5.14
C LYS A 186 0.71 -3.29 5.93
N LEU A 187 0.28 -2.14 6.46
CA LEU A 187 1.05 -1.34 7.41
C LEU A 187 1.29 -2.15 8.70
N THR A 188 2.48 -2.74 8.84
CA THR A 188 2.88 -3.27 10.14
C THR A 188 3.18 -2.09 11.06
N ASN A 189 2.48 -2.02 12.20
CA ASN A 189 2.75 -1.05 13.27
C ASN A 189 4.15 -1.24 13.92
N SER A 190 4.95 -2.16 13.39
CA SER A 190 6.34 -2.42 13.72
C SER A 190 7.26 -1.31 13.20
N ARG A 191 7.11 -0.06 13.64
CA ARG A 191 8.12 1.00 13.40
C ARG A 191 8.36 1.91 14.62
N PRO A 192 9.56 2.48 14.76
CA PRO A 192 9.94 3.34 15.89
C PRO A 192 9.07 4.60 15.95
N ASN A 193 8.77 5.08 17.17
CA ASN A 193 7.93 6.25 17.52
C ASN A 193 8.18 7.58 16.75
N CYS A 194 9.19 7.67 15.90
CA CYS A 194 9.55 8.87 15.15
C CYS A 194 8.69 9.13 13.90
N LEU A 195 8.04 8.09 13.33
CA LEU A 195 7.19 8.24 12.14
C LEU A 195 5.77 8.68 12.46
N THR A 196 5.14 8.13 13.51
CA THR A 196 3.78 8.49 13.95
C THR A 196 3.72 9.95 14.35
N SER A 197 4.65 10.41 15.20
CA SER A 197 4.71 11.81 15.64
C SER A 197 4.99 12.82 14.51
N SER A 198 5.73 12.44 13.47
CA SER A 198 5.98 13.31 12.31
C SER A 198 4.85 13.25 11.27
N CYS A 199 4.24 12.10 11.00
CA CYS A 199 3.15 11.98 10.03
C CYS A 199 1.82 12.53 10.57
N GLU A 200 1.53 12.35 11.86
CA GLU A 200 0.28 12.82 12.49
C GLU A 200 0.22 14.34 12.67
N ARG A 201 1.38 15.03 12.68
CA ARG A 201 1.48 16.46 13.01
C ARG A 201 2.22 17.32 11.99
N ALA A 202 2.72 16.77 10.88
CA ALA A 202 3.43 17.57 9.89
C ALA A 202 2.48 18.17 8.83
N PRO A 203 2.48 19.51 8.62
CA PRO A 203 2.03 20.04 7.35
C PRO A 203 2.92 19.45 6.25
N ALA A 204 2.35 19.13 5.07
CA ALA A 204 3.01 18.44 3.95
C ALA A 204 4.45 18.94 3.63
N ARG A 205 4.71 20.21 3.89
CA ARG A 205 6.01 20.88 3.74
C ARG A 205 7.15 20.32 4.61
N ARG A 206 6.85 19.67 5.75
CA ARG A 206 7.85 19.11 6.69
C ARG A 206 8.11 17.61 6.48
N MET A 207 7.17 16.92 5.82
CA MET A 207 7.28 15.49 5.49
C MET A 207 8.31 15.25 4.37
N ILE A 208 8.26 16.07 3.31
CA ILE A 208 9.17 15.93 2.15
C ILE A 208 10.64 16.16 2.55
N THR A 209 10.91 17.05 3.52
CA THR A 209 12.28 17.39 3.93
C THR A 209 12.92 16.31 4.80
N ASN A 210 12.17 15.68 5.71
CA ASN A 210 12.71 14.63 6.59
C ASN A 210 12.88 13.29 5.86
N CYS A 211 12.03 13.00 4.86
CA CYS A 211 12.16 11.79 4.04
C CYS A 211 13.36 11.84 3.08
N ALA A 212 13.76 13.04 2.63
CA ALA A 212 14.82 13.26 1.64
C ALA A 212 16.24 13.46 2.21
N GLU A 213 16.43 13.49 3.54
CA GLU A 213 17.77 13.55 4.13
C GLU A 213 18.36 12.13 4.27
N PRO A 214 19.47 11.82 3.55
CA PRO A 214 20.20 10.59 3.78
C PRO A 214 20.84 10.66 5.17
N THR A 215 20.55 9.65 6.00
CA THR A 215 21.29 9.43 7.25
C THR A 215 22.75 9.18 6.87
N ARG A 216 23.65 10.10 7.23
CA ARG A 216 25.08 10.00 6.97
C ARG A 216 25.64 8.74 7.63
N TYR A 217 26.08 7.77 6.83
CA TYR A 217 27.14 6.85 7.22
C TYR A 217 28.51 7.49 6.83
N PRO A 218 29.55 7.41 7.68
CA PRO A 218 30.92 7.71 7.25
C PRO A 218 31.39 6.54 6.37
N SER A 219 32.24 6.62 5.34
CA SER A 219 33.10 7.59 4.64
C SER A 219 33.34 6.91 3.27
N GLU A 220 33.62 7.53 2.13
CA GLU A 220 34.85 8.17 1.68
C GLU A 220 34.76 8.19 0.13
N HIS A 221 35.34 9.19 -0.53
CA HIS A 221 35.52 9.28 -2.00
C HIS A 221 34.25 9.42 -2.89
N SER A 222 33.91 10.67 -3.29
CA SER A 222 33.86 11.10 -4.71
C SER A 222 33.15 12.45 -4.92
N SER A 223 33.90 13.35 -5.57
CA SER A 223 33.53 14.51 -6.41
C SER A 223 32.10 15.11 -6.37
N GLY A 224 31.96 16.19 -5.57
CA GLY A 224 31.92 17.55 -6.15
C GLY A 224 30.77 18.03 -7.04
N ARG A 225 29.59 17.37 -7.15
CA ARG A 225 28.45 17.91 -7.93
C ARG A 225 27.12 18.12 -7.18
N SER A 226 26.98 17.70 -5.92
CA SER A 226 25.69 17.72 -5.21
C SER A 226 25.33 19.04 -4.50
N VAL A 227 26.27 19.99 -4.38
CA VAL A 227 26.08 21.19 -3.53
C VAL A 227 25.27 22.32 -4.22
N VAL A 228 25.00 22.23 -5.54
CA VAL A 228 24.37 23.33 -6.29
C VAL A 228 22.84 23.33 -6.18
N MET A 229 22.19 22.18 -6.03
CA MET A 229 20.71 22.07 -6.02
C MET A 229 20.09 22.57 -4.70
N THR A 230 20.78 22.37 -3.56
CA THR A 230 20.29 22.75 -2.21
C THR A 230 20.31 24.25 -1.95
N ARG A 231 21.05 25.04 -2.75
CA ARG A 231 21.07 26.51 -2.63
C ARG A 231 19.88 27.18 -3.32
N ARG A 232 19.35 26.64 -4.43
CA ARG A 232 18.22 27.24 -5.17
C ARG A 232 16.87 27.07 -4.46
N LEU A 233 16.69 26.06 -3.61
CA LEU A 233 15.48 25.88 -2.80
C LEU A 233 15.39 26.80 -1.57
N ARG A 234 16.49 27.45 -1.15
CA ARG A 234 16.49 28.41 -0.03
C ARG A 234 16.08 29.84 -0.43
N GLY A 235 16.16 30.19 -1.72
CA GLY A 235 15.84 31.53 -2.22
C GLY A 235 14.34 31.80 -2.40
N ALA A 236 13.54 30.79 -2.72
CA ALA A 236 12.14 30.98 -3.11
C ALA A 236 11.14 31.10 -1.94
N LEU A 237 11.61 31.11 -0.69
CA LEU A 237 10.76 31.09 0.51
C LEU A 237 11.28 32.05 1.59
N ARG A 238 11.40 33.34 1.26
CA ARG A 238 11.43 34.42 2.25
C ARG A 238 10.16 35.27 2.15
N CYS A 239 9.03 34.71 2.60
CA CYS A 239 7.95 35.51 3.13
C CYS A 239 8.08 35.49 4.66
N ARG A 240 8.92 36.38 5.20
CA ARG A 240 8.93 36.64 6.65
C ARG A 240 7.90 37.72 6.93
N ARG A 241 6.71 37.31 7.37
CA ARG A 241 5.95 37.87 8.52
C ARG A 241 4.57 37.23 8.56
N ARG A 242 4.20 36.70 9.73
CA ARG A 242 2.81 36.30 10.01
C ARG A 242 1.93 37.56 9.97
N PRO A 243 0.70 37.51 9.44
CA PRO A 243 -0.26 38.58 9.68
C PRO A 243 -0.53 38.65 11.19
N SER A 244 -0.15 39.75 11.83
CA SER A 244 -0.55 40.04 13.21
C SER A 244 -1.90 40.75 13.19
N LEU A 245 -2.85 40.19 13.93
CA LEU A 245 -4.07 40.89 14.31
C LEU A 245 -3.70 41.90 15.40
N ALA A 246 -4.00 43.18 15.17
CA ALA A 246 -3.92 44.23 16.19
C ALA A 246 -5.29 44.95 16.21
N PRO A 247 -5.84 45.24 17.41
CA PRO A 247 -7.07 46.00 17.51
C PRO A 247 -6.86 47.45 17.05
N ASP A 248 -7.87 48.04 16.44
CA ASP A 248 -7.91 49.49 16.21
C ASP A 248 -8.26 50.25 17.52
N ALA A 249 -8.30 51.58 17.44
CA ALA A 249 -8.56 52.44 18.60
C ALA A 249 -9.95 52.21 19.25
N GLU A 250 -10.83 51.44 18.60
CA GLU A 250 -12.17 51.07 19.07
C GLU A 250 -12.31 49.55 19.35
N GLY A 251 -11.20 48.80 19.38
CA GLY A 251 -11.16 47.42 19.83
C GLY A 251 -11.60 46.36 18.81
N HIS A 252 -11.74 46.71 17.53
CA HIS A 252 -12.14 45.77 16.48
C HIS A 252 -10.92 45.14 15.79
N LEU A 253 -11.00 43.83 15.50
CA LEU A 253 -9.92 43.09 14.83
C LEU A 253 -10.04 43.22 13.30
N VAL A 254 -9.19 44.03 12.69
CA VAL A 254 -9.17 44.24 11.22
C VAL A 254 -7.92 43.63 10.59
N ARG A 255 -8.08 42.92 9.46
CA ARG A 255 -6.96 42.45 8.62
C ARG A 255 -6.36 43.64 7.84
N ARG A 256 -5.06 43.88 7.97
CA ARG A 256 -4.34 44.77 7.04
C ARG A 256 -3.96 44.00 5.76
N ASP A 257 -4.38 44.50 4.61
CA ASP A 257 -3.95 44.00 3.31
C ASP A 257 -2.47 44.31 3.07
N VAL A 258 -1.70 43.28 2.72
CA VAL A 258 -0.29 43.39 2.37
C VAL A 258 -0.17 43.45 0.85
N ARG A 259 0.22 44.60 0.29
CA ARG A 259 0.68 44.69 -1.11
C ARG A 259 2.11 44.14 -1.19
N CYS A 260 2.34 43.20 -2.10
CA CYS A 260 3.68 42.75 -2.46
C CYS A 260 4.09 43.40 -3.78
N SER A 261 5.16 44.18 -3.78
CA SER A 261 5.90 44.58 -4.98
C SER A 261 7.03 43.59 -5.25
N PHE A 262 7.32 43.35 -6.54
CA PHE A 262 8.45 42.56 -7.02
C PHE A 262 9.58 43.52 -7.40
N ASP A 263 10.78 43.29 -6.87
CA ASP A 263 12.03 43.76 -7.48
C ASP A 263 12.82 42.53 -7.94
N GLY A 264 13.43 42.64 -9.13
CA GLY A 264 14.02 41.56 -9.94
C GLY A 264 15.27 40.88 -9.40
#